data_AF-A0AAW1I2K0-F1
#
_entry.id   AF-A0AAW1I2K0-F1
#
_cell.length_a   1.000
_cell.length_b   1.000
_cell.length_c   1.000
_cell.angle_alpha   90.00
_cell.angle_beta   90.00
_cell.angle_gamma   90.00
#
_symmetry.space_group_name_H-M   'P 1'
#
loop_
_entity.id
_entity.type
_entity.pdbx_description
1 polymer ?
#
loop_
_entity_poly.entity_id
_entity_poly.type
_entity_poly.pdbx_seq_one_letter_code
_entity_poly.pdbx_strand_id
1 'polypeptide(L)'
;MNVSPTTGYLRSPPYQQCLQQPPHKPPPPYTYIIPNRPSQISSLQFQQHSTPLTMSPDGGNESMNQTTLSPYEEAMSALSSLITTRTRAEKSNTGDRFDLLYDYVKILELEEPISKLKVIHVAGTKGKGSTCVFSESILRNCGFSTGLFTSPHLIDVRERFRLNDTEICQDKFLAYFWWCYNTLKEKVTDDIPMPTYFRFLALLAFKIFSAEQVDVAIMEVGLGGRYDATNVVKAPVVCGISSLGYDHMEILGNTLGQIAGEKAGIFKEGIPAFTVPQPEEAMCVLQQNGSKLNKNCL
;
A
#
# COMPACT_ATOMS: atom_id res chain seq x y z
N MET A 1 24.31 72.03 31.43
CA MET A 1 23.76 72.99 30.45
C MET A 1 23.56 72.24 29.14
N ASN A 2 22.43 72.20 28.43
CA ASN A 2 21.05 72.62 28.63
C ASN A 2 20.26 71.92 27.49
N VAL A 3 19.11 71.28 27.80
CA VAL A 3 17.78 71.39 27.12
C VAL A 3 17.75 71.17 25.58
N SER A 4 16.92 70.38 24.88
CA SER A 4 15.75 69.51 25.07
C SER A 4 15.43 68.83 23.71
N PRO A 5 14.51 67.84 23.62
CA PRO A 5 14.25 67.04 22.43
C PRO A 5 13.13 67.62 21.54
N THR A 6 13.16 67.32 20.24
CA THR A 6 12.05 67.62 19.31
C THR A 6 11.42 66.34 18.76
N THR A 7 10.14 66.20 19.07
CA THR A 7 9.13 65.30 18.53
C THR A 7 8.80 65.64 17.08
N GLY A 8 8.74 64.62 16.22
CA GLY A 8 8.31 64.75 14.83
C GLY A 8 7.31 63.64 14.47
N TYR A 9 6.03 63.87 14.75
CA TYR A 9 4.92 63.13 14.16
C TYR A 9 4.87 63.45 12.66
N LEU A 10 5.11 62.47 11.80
CA LEU A 10 4.82 62.57 10.37
C LEU A 10 3.55 61.80 10.03
N ARG A 11 2.63 62.57 9.47
CA ARG A 11 1.29 62.25 9.02
C ARG A 11 1.29 61.16 7.95
N SER A 12 0.38 60.21 8.09
CA SER A 12 -0.15 59.41 6.99
C SER A 12 -0.98 60.29 6.04
N PRO A 13 -0.89 60.07 4.72
CA PRO A 13 -2.00 60.33 3.82
C PRO A 13 -2.64 59.02 3.31
N PRO A 14 -3.94 59.08 2.95
CA PRO A 14 -4.81 57.94 2.67
C PRO A 14 -4.75 57.54 1.19
N TYR A 15 -5.27 56.35 0.84
CA TYR A 15 -5.84 55.91 -0.46
C TYR A 15 -5.77 54.36 -0.44
N GLN A 16 -6.78 53.64 0.06
CA GLN A 16 -8.02 53.36 -0.67
C GLN A 16 -7.81 53.33 -2.19
N GLN A 17 -7.16 52.27 -2.69
CA GLN A 17 -7.35 51.72 -4.04
C GLN A 17 -6.73 50.32 -4.11
N CYS A 18 -7.46 49.31 -3.61
CA CYS A 18 -7.24 47.90 -3.96
C CYS A 18 -8.51 47.06 -3.69
N LEU A 19 -9.67 47.65 -3.96
CA LEU A 19 -10.95 46.94 -3.99
C LEU A 19 -11.54 47.14 -5.39
N GLN A 20 -11.09 46.31 -6.33
CA GLN A 20 -11.76 45.95 -7.58
C GLN A 20 -10.84 45.02 -8.39
N GLN A 21 -10.70 43.77 -7.94
CA GLN A 21 -10.40 42.67 -8.86
C GLN A 21 -11.65 41.78 -8.90
N PRO A 22 -12.20 41.45 -10.07
CA PRO A 22 -13.34 40.54 -10.16
C PRO A 22 -12.93 39.14 -9.69
N PRO A 23 -13.85 38.36 -9.09
CA PRO A 23 -13.51 37.03 -8.58
C PRO A 23 -13.04 36.13 -9.72
N HIS A 24 -11.88 35.48 -9.52
CA HIS A 24 -11.40 34.42 -10.38
C HIS A 24 -12.50 33.36 -10.56
N LYS A 25 -12.87 33.14 -11.82
CA LYS A 25 -13.81 32.09 -12.23
C LYS A 25 -13.25 30.73 -11.77
N PRO A 26 -13.99 29.88 -11.05
CA PRO A 26 -13.52 28.55 -10.72
C PRO A 26 -13.29 27.75 -12.03
N PRO A 27 -12.26 26.88 -12.10
CA PRO A 27 -12.07 26.02 -13.27
C PRO A 27 -13.31 25.12 -13.44
N PRO A 28 -13.67 24.76 -14.69
CA PRO A 28 -14.85 23.92 -14.94
C PRO A 28 -14.69 22.56 -14.25
N PRO A 29 -15.79 21.95 -13.78
CA PRO A 29 -15.73 20.60 -13.23
C PRO A 29 -15.30 19.64 -14.35
N TYR A 30 -14.19 18.93 -14.13
CA TYR A 30 -13.80 17.81 -14.99
C TYR A 30 -14.96 16.81 -15.02
N THR A 31 -15.67 16.78 -16.15
CA THR A 31 -16.76 15.83 -16.37
C THR A 31 -16.12 14.54 -16.87
N TYR A 32 -15.87 13.59 -15.97
CA TYR A 32 -15.52 12.23 -16.37
C TYR A 32 -16.81 11.46 -16.67
N ILE A 33 -16.96 11.05 -17.92
CA ILE A 33 -18.06 10.20 -18.40
C ILE A 33 -17.65 8.76 -18.12
N ILE A 34 -18.36 8.08 -17.21
CA ILE A 34 -18.30 6.62 -17.08
C ILE A 34 -19.22 6.03 -18.16
N PRO A 35 -18.71 5.27 -19.17
CA PRO A 35 -19.59 4.50 -20.02
C PRO A 35 -20.15 3.32 -19.22
N ASN A 36 -21.48 3.30 -19.04
CA ASN A 36 -22.25 2.18 -18.50
C ASN A 36 -21.84 0.86 -19.20
N ARG A 37 -21.44 -0.15 -18.42
CA ARG A 37 -21.35 -1.53 -18.90
C ARG A 37 -22.64 -2.27 -18.51
N PRO A 38 -23.30 -3.00 -19.44
CA PRO A 38 -24.52 -3.74 -19.15
C PRO A 38 -24.23 -4.97 -18.29
N SER A 39 -25.10 -5.18 -17.30
CA SER A 39 -25.19 -6.36 -16.45
C SER A 39 -25.68 -7.57 -17.24
N GLN A 40 -24.86 -8.62 -17.32
CA GLN A 40 -25.35 -9.98 -17.57
C GLN A 40 -24.75 -10.91 -16.52
N ILE A 41 -25.58 -11.26 -15.54
CA ILE A 41 -25.37 -12.37 -14.62
C ILE A 41 -26.25 -13.51 -15.12
N SER A 42 -25.64 -14.54 -15.71
CA SER A 42 -26.33 -15.81 -15.96
C SER A 42 -26.17 -16.72 -14.75
N SER A 43 -27.30 -17.05 -14.15
CA SER A 43 -27.48 -18.07 -13.10
C SER A 43 -26.98 -19.45 -13.55
N LEU A 44 -26.08 -20.06 -12.78
CA LEU A 44 -25.81 -21.50 -12.82
C LEU A 44 -26.21 -22.12 -11.49
N GLN A 45 -27.18 -23.02 -11.57
CA GLN A 45 -27.76 -23.80 -10.49
C GLN A 45 -26.77 -24.88 -10.04
N PHE A 46 -26.49 -24.95 -8.73
CA PHE A 46 -25.83 -26.10 -8.10
C PHE A 46 -26.88 -27.19 -7.85
N GLN A 47 -26.72 -28.36 -8.48
CA GLN A 47 -27.45 -29.58 -8.11
C GLN A 47 -26.76 -30.25 -6.93
N GLN A 48 -27.51 -30.44 -5.85
CA GLN A 48 -27.12 -31.27 -4.70
C GLN A 48 -27.35 -32.74 -5.04
N HIS A 49 -26.33 -33.58 -4.88
CA HIS A 49 -26.51 -35.02 -4.77
C HIS A 49 -26.18 -35.46 -3.34
N SER A 50 -27.21 -35.97 -2.68
CA SER A 50 -27.17 -36.61 -1.37
C SER A 50 -26.96 -38.11 -1.55
N THR A 51 -26.09 -38.72 -0.76
CA THR A 51 -26.12 -40.15 -0.44
C THR A 51 -25.76 -40.37 1.04
N PRO A 52 -26.33 -41.39 1.70
CA PRO A 52 -26.41 -41.45 3.16
C PRO A 52 -25.23 -42.18 3.79
N LEU A 53 -24.79 -41.71 4.97
CA LEU A 53 -23.86 -42.41 5.84
C LEU A 53 -24.63 -43.26 6.86
N THR A 54 -24.37 -44.57 6.84
CA THR A 54 -24.73 -45.53 7.90
C THR A 54 -23.74 -45.46 9.07
N MET A 55 -24.25 -45.35 10.29
CA MET A 55 -23.48 -45.53 11.52
C MET A 55 -23.51 -46.99 11.99
N SER A 56 -22.42 -47.45 12.60
CA SER A 56 -22.44 -48.34 13.78
C SER A 56 -21.13 -48.20 14.56
N PRO A 57 -21.14 -48.45 15.88
CA PRO A 57 -20.14 -47.99 16.84
C PRO A 57 -19.13 -49.09 17.19
N ASP A 58 -17.94 -48.70 17.66
CA ASP A 58 -17.42 -48.96 19.02
C ASP A 58 -15.88 -48.88 19.03
N GLY A 59 -15.32 -48.59 20.20
CA GLY A 59 -13.90 -48.85 20.48
C GLY A 59 -13.10 -47.64 20.93
N GLY A 60 -13.14 -47.37 22.23
CA GLY A 60 -12.25 -46.40 22.86
C GLY A 60 -10.77 -46.75 22.69
N ASN A 61 -9.98 -45.71 22.51
CA ASN A 61 -8.57 -45.73 22.86
C ASN A 61 -8.18 -44.30 23.27
N GLU A 62 -7.83 -44.13 24.54
CA GLU A 62 -7.17 -42.93 25.05
C GLU A 62 -5.79 -42.83 24.39
N SER A 63 -5.67 -41.99 23.37
CA SER A 63 -4.39 -41.62 22.77
C SER A 63 -4.16 -40.12 22.94
N MET A 64 -2.99 -39.79 23.48
CA MET A 64 -2.44 -38.44 23.70
C MET A 64 -3.01 -37.39 22.76
N ASN A 65 -3.60 -36.35 23.34
CA ASN A 65 -4.21 -35.21 22.66
C ASN A 65 -3.11 -34.38 21.96
N GLN A 66 -2.66 -34.82 20.78
CA GLN A 66 -1.95 -33.97 19.84
C GLN A 66 -3.00 -33.05 19.22
N THR A 67 -3.08 -31.82 19.72
CA THR A 67 -3.97 -30.80 19.17
C THR A 67 -3.56 -30.55 17.72
N THR A 68 -4.27 -31.16 16.76
CA THR A 68 -4.11 -30.87 15.34
C THR A 68 -4.54 -29.43 15.12
N LEU A 69 -3.58 -28.57 14.72
CA LEU A 69 -3.87 -27.18 14.38
C LEU A 69 -4.90 -27.14 13.26
N SER A 70 -5.80 -26.15 13.30
CA SER A 70 -6.65 -25.87 12.14
C SER A 70 -5.78 -25.43 10.95
N PRO A 71 -6.24 -25.60 9.70
CA PRO A 71 -5.49 -25.14 8.51
C PRO A 71 -5.11 -23.65 8.56
N TYR A 72 -5.93 -22.84 9.24
CA TYR A 72 -5.65 -21.43 9.44
C TYR A 72 -4.52 -21.18 10.44
N GLU A 73 -4.53 -21.89 11.56
CA GLU A 73 -3.47 -21.80 12.56
C GLU A 73 -2.13 -22.29 12.01
N GLU A 74 -2.14 -23.32 11.15
CA GLU A 74 -0.93 -23.77 10.43
C GLU A 74 -0.37 -22.68 9.52
N ALA A 75 -1.23 -22.01 8.73
CA ALA A 75 -0.81 -20.91 7.88
C ALA A 75 -0.28 -19.72 8.70
N MET A 76 -0.91 -19.40 9.83
CA MET A 76 -0.42 -18.34 10.73
C MET A 76 0.91 -18.71 11.36
N SER A 77 1.11 -19.97 11.74
CA SER A 77 2.39 -20.47 12.25
C SER A 77 3.49 -20.32 11.20
N ALA A 78 3.24 -20.80 9.97
CA ALA A 78 4.16 -20.68 8.84
C ALA A 78 4.46 -19.21 8.47
N LEU A 79 3.47 -18.32 8.55
CA LEU A 79 3.65 -16.90 8.31
C LEU A 79 4.50 -16.25 9.42
N SER A 80 4.23 -16.60 10.68
CA SER A 80 4.96 -16.05 11.84
C SER A 80 6.44 -16.44 11.83
N SER A 81 6.80 -17.61 11.28
CA SER A 81 8.19 -18.03 11.13
C SER A 81 8.99 -17.13 10.17
N LEU A 82 8.33 -16.30 9.36
CA LEU A 82 8.97 -15.32 8.47
C LEU A 82 9.32 -14.01 9.18
N ILE A 83 8.99 -13.86 10.47
CA ILE A 83 9.38 -12.71 11.28
C ILE A 83 10.86 -12.85 11.65
N THR A 84 11.72 -12.14 10.94
CA THR A 84 13.15 -12.05 11.28
C THR A 84 13.37 -11.04 12.41
N THR A 85 13.99 -11.48 13.51
CA THR A 85 14.55 -10.59 14.54
C THR A 85 15.69 -9.80 13.92
N ARG A 86 15.50 -8.50 13.67
CA ARG A 86 16.59 -7.64 13.16
C ARG A 86 17.67 -7.49 14.22
N THR A 87 18.81 -8.13 14.03
CA THR A 87 20.04 -7.80 14.76
C THR A 87 20.60 -6.49 14.19
N ARG A 88 21.16 -5.63 15.06
CA ARG A 88 21.65 -4.26 14.77
C ARG A 88 22.65 -4.10 13.59
N ALA A 89 23.11 -5.18 12.96
CA ALA A 89 24.21 -5.20 12.00
C ALA A 89 23.84 -5.03 10.52
N GLU A 90 22.57 -5.03 10.13
CA GLU A 90 22.18 -5.07 8.70
C GLU A 90 22.02 -3.69 8.03
N LYS A 91 22.83 -2.70 8.40
CA LYS A 91 22.69 -1.32 7.89
C LYS A 91 23.24 -1.08 6.48
N SER A 92 23.93 -2.04 5.86
CA SER A 92 24.58 -1.85 4.54
C SER A 92 23.95 -2.58 3.35
N ASN A 93 23.03 -3.54 3.53
CA ASN A 93 22.52 -4.41 2.44
C ASN A 93 21.05 -4.17 2.08
N THR A 94 20.48 -3.00 2.34
CA THR A 94 19.04 -2.77 2.09
C THR A 94 18.69 -2.80 0.59
N GLY A 95 19.59 -2.29 -0.27
CA GLY A 95 19.45 -2.30 -1.74
C GLY A 95 19.55 -3.70 -2.33
N ASP A 96 20.64 -4.42 -2.04
CA ASP A 96 20.85 -5.81 -2.50
C ASP A 96 19.71 -6.75 -2.07
N ARG A 97 19.15 -6.50 -0.87
CA ARG A 97 17.98 -7.26 -0.43
C ARG A 97 16.69 -6.86 -1.12
N PHE A 98 16.56 -5.65 -1.64
CA PHE A 98 15.38 -5.24 -2.40
C PHE A 98 15.33 -5.99 -3.74
N ASP A 99 16.48 -6.23 -4.37
CA ASP A 99 16.53 -6.92 -5.66
C ASP A 99 15.98 -8.35 -5.61
N LEU A 100 16.11 -9.04 -4.46
CA LEU A 100 15.46 -10.33 -4.20
C LEU A 100 13.94 -10.31 -4.42
N LEU A 101 13.27 -9.16 -4.31
CA LEU A 101 11.84 -9.08 -4.62
C LEU A 101 11.54 -9.38 -6.07
N TYR A 102 12.42 -9.01 -7.01
CA TYR A 102 12.25 -9.36 -8.42
C TYR A 102 12.40 -10.86 -8.64
N ASP A 103 13.31 -11.51 -7.92
CA ASP A 103 13.44 -12.98 -7.96
C ASP A 103 12.18 -13.66 -7.40
N TYR A 104 11.63 -13.18 -6.28
CA TYR A 104 10.36 -13.72 -5.75
C TYR A 104 9.19 -13.49 -6.70
N VAL A 105 9.10 -12.30 -7.30
CA VAL A 105 8.07 -11.98 -8.30
C VAL A 105 8.17 -12.92 -9.50
N LYS A 106 9.38 -13.25 -9.95
CA LYS A 106 9.63 -14.22 -11.02
C LYS A 106 9.32 -15.66 -10.63
N ILE A 107 9.74 -16.09 -9.43
CA ILE A 107 9.45 -17.43 -8.90
C ILE A 107 7.93 -17.65 -8.79
N LEU A 108 7.20 -16.61 -8.41
CA LEU A 108 5.73 -16.64 -8.32
C LEU A 108 5.05 -16.29 -9.65
N GLU A 109 5.78 -16.12 -10.76
CA GLU A 109 5.20 -15.78 -12.07
C GLU A 109 4.27 -14.55 -12.02
N LEU A 110 4.57 -13.58 -11.15
CA LEU A 110 3.76 -12.38 -10.91
C LEU A 110 4.16 -11.17 -11.77
N GLU A 111 5.18 -11.31 -12.62
CA GLU A 111 5.71 -10.21 -13.44
C GLU A 111 4.62 -9.62 -14.36
N GLU A 112 3.96 -10.48 -15.12
CA GLU A 112 2.88 -10.09 -16.02
C GLU A 112 1.60 -9.70 -15.26
N PRO A 113 1.12 -10.48 -14.26
CA PRO A 113 0.01 -10.07 -13.40
C PRO A 113 0.15 -8.68 -12.77
N ILE A 114 1.31 -8.37 -12.16
CA ILE A 114 1.58 -7.06 -11.54
C ILE A 114 1.57 -5.96 -12.60
N SER A 115 2.12 -6.21 -13.79
CA SER A 115 2.16 -5.22 -14.87
C SER A 115 0.77 -4.83 -15.40
N LYS A 116 -0.22 -5.73 -15.29
CA LYS A 116 -1.60 -5.51 -15.73
C LYS A 116 -2.45 -4.78 -14.68
N LEU A 117 -2.13 -4.93 -13.39
CA LEU A 117 -2.87 -4.29 -12.30
C LEU A 117 -2.79 -2.77 -12.40
N LYS A 118 -3.93 -2.09 -12.20
CA LYS A 118 -3.97 -0.64 -12.02
C LYS A 118 -3.72 -0.33 -10.56
N VAL A 119 -2.54 0.18 -10.24
CA VAL A 119 -2.12 0.39 -8.85
C VAL A 119 -2.23 1.86 -8.46
N ILE A 120 -2.86 2.13 -7.32
CA ILE A 120 -2.73 3.40 -6.57
C ILE A 120 -1.75 3.14 -5.42
N HIS A 121 -0.62 3.83 -5.42
CA HIS A 121 0.47 3.54 -4.49
C HIS A 121 0.64 4.67 -3.47
N VAL A 122 0.49 4.37 -2.18
CA VAL A 122 0.42 5.41 -1.14
C VAL A 122 1.51 5.23 -0.09
N ALA A 123 2.37 6.24 0.05
CA ALA A 123 3.35 6.36 1.12
C ALA A 123 3.05 7.57 2.03
N GLY A 124 3.82 7.70 3.12
CA GLY A 124 3.63 8.75 4.12
C GLY A 124 3.99 8.33 5.54
N THR A 125 3.97 9.26 6.49
CA THR A 125 4.19 8.97 7.91
C THR A 125 2.87 8.69 8.61
N LYS A 126 1.90 9.61 8.50
CA LYS A 126 0.55 9.46 9.06
C LYS A 126 -0.52 9.62 7.98
N GLY A 127 -1.62 8.89 8.12
CA GLY A 127 -2.77 8.99 7.22
C GLY A 127 -2.71 8.12 5.97
N LYS A 128 -1.67 7.28 5.77
CA LYS A 128 -1.57 6.36 4.63
C LYS A 128 -2.79 5.45 4.52
N GLY A 129 -3.05 4.63 5.54
CA GLY A 129 -4.20 3.73 5.59
C GLY A 129 -5.54 4.44 5.38
N SER A 130 -5.75 5.61 6.01
CA SER A 130 -6.98 6.40 5.79
C SER A 130 -7.11 6.88 4.34
N THR A 131 -6.03 7.37 3.74
CA THR A 131 -6.01 7.75 2.31
C THR A 131 -6.31 6.55 1.42
N CYS A 132 -5.75 5.37 1.72
CA CYS A 132 -6.03 4.15 0.97
C CYS A 132 -7.52 3.75 1.08
N VAL A 133 -8.08 3.75 2.29
CA VAL A 133 -9.49 3.41 2.53
C VAL A 133 -10.43 4.42 1.85
N PHE A 134 -10.13 5.72 1.90
CA PHE A 134 -10.94 6.71 1.20
C PHE A 134 -10.87 6.56 -0.32
N SER A 135 -9.67 6.29 -0.85
CA SER A 135 -9.48 6.06 -2.29
C SER A 135 -10.24 4.80 -2.75
N GLU A 136 -10.13 3.71 -2.00
CA GLU A 136 -10.89 2.47 -2.23
C GLU A 136 -12.39 2.74 -2.22
N SER A 137 -12.90 3.41 -1.19
CA SER A 137 -14.34 3.65 -1.02
C SER A 137 -14.92 4.48 -2.16
N ILE A 138 -14.18 5.52 -2.60
CA ILE A 138 -14.59 6.34 -3.75
C ILE A 138 -14.64 5.49 -5.02
N LEU A 139 -13.59 4.71 -5.31
CA LEU A 139 -13.52 3.91 -6.54
C LEU A 139 -14.57 2.80 -6.56
N ARG A 140 -14.76 2.12 -5.44
CA ARG A 140 -15.81 1.11 -5.29
C ARG A 140 -17.20 1.70 -5.52
N ASN A 141 -17.48 2.89 -4.96
CA ASN A 141 -18.74 3.61 -5.19
C ASN A 141 -18.90 4.13 -6.63
N CYS A 142 -17.80 4.26 -7.38
CA CYS A 142 -17.82 4.50 -8.84
C CYS A 142 -18.02 3.21 -9.66
N GLY A 143 -18.18 2.05 -9.03
CA GLY A 143 -18.46 0.77 -9.68
C GLY A 143 -17.23 -0.06 -10.07
N PHE A 144 -16.03 0.32 -9.62
CA PHE A 144 -14.81 -0.49 -9.83
C PHE A 144 -14.75 -1.64 -8.83
N SER A 145 -14.25 -2.81 -9.27
CA SER A 145 -13.79 -3.87 -8.39
C SER A 145 -12.47 -3.48 -7.75
N THR A 146 -12.39 -3.41 -6.42
CA THR A 146 -11.25 -2.89 -5.68
C THR A 146 -10.53 -3.98 -4.89
N GLY A 147 -9.20 -3.92 -4.91
CA GLY A 147 -8.33 -4.60 -3.95
C GLY A 147 -7.65 -3.57 -3.05
N LEU A 148 -7.63 -3.78 -1.75
CA LEU A 148 -6.99 -2.87 -0.79
C LEU A 148 -6.00 -3.65 0.09
N PHE A 149 -4.73 -3.23 0.04
CA PHE A 149 -3.67 -3.75 0.88
C PHE A 149 -3.21 -2.70 1.90
N THR A 150 -3.38 -3.00 3.19
CA THR A 150 -3.05 -2.08 4.30
C THR A 150 -2.19 -2.73 5.40
N SER A 151 -1.56 -1.90 6.22
CA SER A 151 -0.75 -2.36 7.34
C SER A 151 -0.69 -1.38 8.52
N PRO A 152 -0.57 -1.87 9.77
CA PRO A 152 -0.72 -3.26 10.23
C PRO A 152 -2.19 -3.72 10.25
N HIS A 153 -2.44 -4.94 10.74
CA HIS A 153 -3.78 -5.39 11.18
C HIS A 153 -3.91 -5.24 12.69
N LEU A 154 -5.13 -5.29 13.22
CA LEU A 154 -5.42 -5.22 14.65
C LEU A 154 -5.68 -6.59 15.27
N ILE A 155 -6.48 -7.43 14.63
CA ILE A 155 -6.93 -8.72 15.15
C ILE A 155 -6.52 -9.85 14.20
N ASP A 156 -6.85 -9.73 12.91
CA ASP A 156 -6.68 -10.78 11.92
C ASP A 156 -5.82 -10.29 10.74
N VAL A 157 -4.84 -11.09 10.29
CA VAL A 157 -3.99 -10.74 9.15
C VAL A 157 -4.79 -10.52 7.86
N ARG A 158 -5.98 -11.12 7.74
CA ARG A 158 -6.90 -10.93 6.61
C ARG A 158 -7.42 -9.50 6.50
N GLU A 159 -7.42 -8.72 7.59
CA GLU A 159 -7.71 -7.28 7.57
C GLU A 159 -6.83 -6.51 6.57
N ARG A 160 -5.61 -7.02 6.31
CA ARG A 160 -4.67 -6.44 5.37
C ARG A 160 -5.07 -6.64 3.90
N PHE A 161 -6.00 -7.55 3.60
CA PHE A 161 -6.38 -7.90 2.23
C PHE A 161 -7.90 -7.78 2.11
N ARG A 162 -8.36 -6.68 1.52
CA ARG A 162 -9.78 -6.46 1.28
C ARG A 162 -10.10 -6.50 -0.20
N LEU A 163 -11.21 -7.13 -0.53
CA LEU A 163 -11.83 -7.17 -1.85
C LEU A 163 -13.18 -6.50 -1.73
N ASN A 164 -13.37 -5.37 -2.41
CA ASN A 164 -14.60 -4.58 -2.34
C ASN A 164 -15.05 -4.28 -0.89
N ASP A 165 -14.13 -3.73 -0.09
CA ASP A 165 -14.30 -3.40 1.34
C ASP A 165 -14.67 -4.58 2.27
N THR A 166 -14.50 -5.81 1.79
CA THR A 166 -14.67 -7.02 2.60
C THR A 166 -13.33 -7.73 2.74
N GLU A 167 -12.97 -8.13 3.96
CA GLU A 167 -11.80 -8.97 4.20
C GLU A 167 -11.86 -10.25 3.36
N ILE A 168 -10.72 -10.68 2.83
CA ILE A 168 -10.64 -11.94 2.11
C ILE A 168 -11.15 -13.09 3.00
N CYS A 169 -12.03 -13.93 2.44
CA CYS A 169 -12.52 -15.09 3.18
C CYS A 169 -11.37 -16.08 3.43
N GLN A 170 -11.50 -16.86 4.51
CA GLN A 170 -10.45 -17.75 4.97
C GLN A 170 -10.02 -18.77 3.90
N ASP A 171 -10.96 -19.35 3.16
CA ASP A 171 -10.66 -20.35 2.12
C ASP A 171 -9.80 -19.78 0.99
N LYS A 172 -10.17 -18.59 0.50
CA LYS A 172 -9.38 -17.89 -0.53
C LYS A 172 -8.01 -17.50 0.01
N PHE A 173 -7.96 -16.96 1.22
CA PHE A 173 -6.68 -16.62 1.86
C PHE A 173 -5.75 -17.83 1.93
N LEU A 174 -6.24 -18.97 2.42
CA LEU A 174 -5.46 -20.20 2.55
C LEU A 174 -4.99 -20.73 1.20
N ALA A 175 -5.87 -20.72 0.19
CA ALA A 175 -5.52 -21.15 -1.16
C ALA A 175 -4.36 -20.34 -1.74
N TYR A 176 -4.44 -19.01 -1.67
CA TYR A 176 -3.39 -18.13 -2.18
C TYR A 176 -2.13 -18.16 -1.32
N PHE A 177 -2.29 -18.22 0.01
CA PHE A 177 -1.20 -18.32 0.96
C PHE A 177 -0.33 -19.54 0.68
N TRP A 178 -0.94 -20.74 0.67
CA TRP A 178 -0.19 -21.98 0.49
C TRP A 178 0.40 -22.11 -0.91
N TRP A 179 -0.30 -21.59 -1.92
CA TRP A 179 0.27 -21.50 -3.26
C TRP A 179 1.56 -20.66 -3.28
N CYS A 180 1.53 -19.44 -2.72
CA CYS A 180 2.72 -18.59 -2.65
C CYS A 180 3.81 -19.21 -1.77
N TYR A 181 3.45 -19.67 -0.58
CA TYR A 181 4.40 -20.18 0.41
C TYR A 181 5.13 -21.42 -0.09
N ASN A 182 4.41 -22.40 -0.63
CA ASN A 182 5.02 -23.65 -1.12
C ASN A 182 5.88 -23.39 -2.36
N THR A 183 5.39 -22.58 -3.31
CA THR A 183 6.17 -22.23 -4.52
C THR A 183 7.49 -21.55 -4.15
N LEU A 184 7.48 -20.61 -3.20
CA LEU A 184 8.70 -19.98 -2.71
C LEU A 184 9.59 -20.96 -1.97
N LYS A 185 9.02 -21.77 -1.07
CA LYS A 185 9.75 -22.74 -0.25
C LYS A 185 10.50 -23.77 -1.10
N GLU A 186 9.91 -24.22 -2.20
CA GLU A 186 10.55 -25.14 -3.15
C GLU A 186 11.73 -24.54 -3.90
N LYS A 187 11.82 -23.21 -3.96
CA LYS A 187 12.89 -22.48 -4.67
C LYS A 187 13.90 -21.82 -3.73
N VAL A 188 13.83 -22.11 -2.44
CA VAL A 188 14.78 -21.58 -1.46
C VAL A 188 16.19 -22.09 -1.75
N THR A 189 17.14 -21.17 -1.79
CA THR A 189 18.58 -21.43 -1.86
C THR A 189 19.31 -20.54 -0.84
N ASP A 190 20.63 -20.72 -0.69
CA ASP A 190 21.44 -19.83 0.15
C ASP A 190 21.40 -18.38 -0.33
N ASP A 191 21.27 -18.17 -1.65
CA ASP A 191 21.20 -16.85 -2.27
C ASP A 191 19.77 -16.26 -2.27
N ILE A 192 18.76 -17.12 -2.31
CA ILE A 192 17.34 -16.73 -2.37
C ILE A 192 16.60 -17.38 -1.17
N PRO A 193 16.67 -16.75 0.03
CA PRO A 193 15.99 -17.28 1.20
C PRO A 193 14.47 -17.08 1.11
N MET A 194 13.72 -17.57 2.09
CA MET A 194 12.31 -17.19 2.22
C MET A 194 12.16 -15.68 2.41
N PRO A 195 11.15 -15.02 1.78
CA PRO A 195 10.90 -13.61 1.99
C PRO A 195 10.52 -13.34 3.46
N THR A 196 10.97 -12.18 3.96
CA THR A 196 10.55 -11.71 5.29
C THR A 196 9.04 -11.47 5.34
N TYR A 197 8.47 -11.50 6.54
CA TYR A 197 7.04 -11.38 6.80
C TYR A 197 6.31 -10.35 5.93
N PHE A 198 6.79 -9.10 5.89
CA PHE A 198 6.12 -8.05 5.12
C PHE A 198 6.27 -8.23 3.60
N ARG A 199 7.43 -8.71 3.14
CA ARG A 199 7.67 -8.99 1.71
C ARG A 199 6.75 -10.08 1.22
N PHE A 200 6.60 -11.15 2.01
CA PHE A 200 5.68 -12.24 1.70
C PHE A 200 4.24 -11.72 1.60
N LEU A 201 3.77 -10.90 2.55
CA LEU A 201 2.43 -10.34 2.51
C LEU A 201 2.19 -9.43 1.29
N ALA A 202 3.17 -8.63 0.88
CA ALA A 202 3.04 -7.80 -0.32
C ALA A 202 2.94 -8.65 -1.59
N LEU A 203 3.75 -9.71 -1.72
CA LEU A 203 3.65 -10.68 -2.82
C LEU A 203 2.29 -11.38 -2.83
N LEU A 204 1.81 -11.79 -1.65
CA LEU A 204 0.48 -12.38 -1.49
C LEU A 204 -0.63 -11.41 -1.91
N ALA A 205 -0.51 -10.11 -1.62
CA ALA A 205 -1.48 -9.10 -2.06
C ALA A 205 -1.56 -9.03 -3.58
N PHE A 206 -0.42 -8.99 -4.28
CA PHE A 206 -0.39 -9.01 -5.73
C PHE A 206 -1.00 -10.29 -6.30
N LYS A 207 -0.72 -11.45 -5.70
CA LYS A 207 -1.35 -12.72 -6.09
C LYS A 207 -2.87 -12.67 -5.93
N ILE A 208 -3.36 -12.24 -4.78
CA ILE A 208 -4.79 -12.13 -4.49
C ILE A 208 -5.46 -11.20 -5.51
N PHE A 209 -4.97 -9.97 -5.65
CA PHE A 209 -5.63 -8.96 -6.48
C PHE A 209 -5.60 -9.30 -7.97
N SER A 210 -4.53 -9.92 -8.45
CA SER A 210 -4.47 -10.39 -9.84
C SER A 210 -5.37 -11.59 -10.09
N ALA A 211 -5.40 -12.57 -9.19
CA ALA A 211 -6.26 -13.75 -9.32
C ALA A 211 -7.76 -13.41 -9.22
N GLU A 212 -8.10 -12.45 -8.36
CA GLU A 212 -9.45 -11.93 -8.17
C GLU A 212 -9.84 -10.87 -9.22
N GLN A 213 -8.92 -10.55 -10.14
CA GLN A 213 -9.14 -9.64 -11.28
C GLN A 213 -9.76 -8.30 -10.86
N VAL A 214 -9.20 -7.68 -9.81
CA VAL A 214 -9.63 -6.35 -9.39
C VAL A 214 -9.30 -5.33 -10.47
N ASP A 215 -10.20 -4.36 -10.68
CA ASP A 215 -9.97 -3.28 -11.63
C ASP A 215 -8.86 -2.33 -11.14
N VAL A 216 -8.79 -2.13 -9.82
CA VAL A 216 -7.80 -1.26 -9.16
C VAL A 216 -7.33 -1.84 -7.83
N ALA A 217 -6.00 -1.85 -7.65
CA ALA A 217 -5.34 -2.25 -6.41
C ALA A 217 -4.79 -1.01 -5.69
N ILE A 218 -5.26 -0.75 -4.48
CA ILE A 218 -4.77 0.33 -3.62
C ILE A 218 -3.75 -0.28 -2.66
N MET A 219 -2.49 0.12 -2.82
CA MET A 219 -1.35 -0.44 -2.09
C MET A 219 -0.79 0.56 -1.09
N GLU A 220 -0.94 0.28 0.20
CA GLU A 220 -0.25 1.01 1.26
C GLU A 220 1.21 0.55 1.37
N VAL A 221 2.14 1.50 1.36
CA VAL A 221 3.55 1.26 1.69
C VAL A 221 3.70 0.92 3.17
N GLY A 222 4.44 -0.15 3.48
CA GLY A 222 4.74 -0.55 4.84
C GLY A 222 5.70 0.41 5.53
N LEU A 223 6.91 0.55 4.98
CA LEU A 223 7.96 1.42 5.54
C LEU A 223 8.77 2.12 4.46
N GLY A 224 9.01 3.42 4.65
CA GLY A 224 9.79 4.23 3.69
C GLY A 224 9.02 4.38 2.38
N GLY A 225 9.54 3.80 1.31
CA GLY A 225 8.95 3.79 -0.03
C GLY A 225 9.89 3.18 -1.06
N ARG A 226 11.10 3.74 -1.19
CA ARG A 226 12.14 3.34 -2.16
C ARG A 226 12.40 1.84 -2.18
N TYR A 227 12.60 1.23 -1.02
CA TYR A 227 12.90 -0.21 -0.87
C TYR A 227 11.77 -1.00 -0.20
N ASP A 228 10.54 -0.47 -0.23
CA ASP A 228 9.37 -1.17 0.29
C ASP A 228 8.92 -2.27 -0.67
N ALA A 229 8.44 -3.40 -0.15
CA ALA A 229 8.02 -4.55 -0.96
C ALA A 229 6.94 -4.21 -2.01
N THR A 230 6.11 -3.21 -1.73
CA THR A 230 5.07 -2.75 -2.65
C THR A 230 5.64 -1.96 -3.85
N ASN A 231 6.89 -1.50 -3.78
CA ASN A 231 7.53 -0.67 -4.81
C ASN A 231 8.07 -1.45 -6.03
N VAL A 232 7.81 -2.76 -6.10
CA VAL A 232 8.03 -3.58 -7.30
C VAL A 232 7.15 -3.16 -8.48
N VAL A 233 6.07 -2.42 -8.20
CA VAL A 233 5.19 -1.85 -9.21
C VAL A 233 5.94 -0.81 -10.04
N LYS A 234 6.12 -1.08 -11.33
CA LYS A 234 6.88 -0.22 -12.24
C LYS A 234 6.08 0.98 -12.74
N ALA A 235 4.78 0.80 -12.97
CA ALA A 235 3.88 1.81 -13.54
C ALA A 235 2.55 1.86 -12.78
N PRO A 236 2.52 2.39 -11.54
CA PRO A 236 1.25 2.69 -10.88
C PRO A 236 0.50 3.76 -11.68
N VAL A 237 -0.82 3.81 -11.53
CA VAL A 237 -1.65 4.84 -12.16
C VAL A 237 -1.40 6.21 -11.52
N VAL A 238 -1.16 6.21 -10.21
CA VAL A 238 -0.90 7.42 -9.43
C VAL A 238 -0.17 7.07 -8.13
N CYS A 239 0.72 7.96 -7.69
CA CYS A 239 1.37 7.88 -6.39
C CYS A 239 0.82 8.96 -5.44
N GLY A 240 0.61 8.60 -4.17
CA GLY A 240 0.16 9.50 -3.12
C GLY A 240 1.15 9.58 -1.96
N ILE A 241 1.46 10.78 -1.48
CA ILE A 241 2.22 11.02 -0.25
C ILE A 241 1.31 11.68 0.77
N SER A 242 0.95 10.95 1.83
CA SER A 242 0.24 11.52 2.97
C SER A 242 1.19 12.35 3.85
N SER A 243 0.70 12.86 4.98
CA SER A 243 1.51 13.71 5.88
C SER A 243 2.85 13.08 6.24
N LEU A 244 3.91 13.87 6.09
CA LEU A 244 5.27 13.52 6.48
C LEU A 244 5.61 14.08 7.86
N GLY A 245 6.42 13.33 8.59
CA GLY A 245 6.87 13.67 9.94
C GLY A 245 8.02 12.75 10.36
N TYR A 246 8.68 13.11 11.46
CA TYR A 246 9.77 12.33 12.04
C TYR A 246 9.24 11.01 12.60
N ASP A 247 9.55 9.92 11.91
CA ASP A 247 9.20 8.56 12.30
C ASP A 247 10.23 7.59 11.70
N HIS A 248 10.50 6.48 12.39
CA HIS A 248 11.49 5.47 11.98
C HIS A 248 12.85 6.07 11.56
N MET A 249 13.33 7.09 12.29
CA MET A 249 14.54 7.85 11.93
C MET A 249 15.80 6.98 11.84
N GLU A 250 15.88 5.92 12.63
CA GLU A 250 16.98 4.94 12.58
C GLU A 250 17.11 4.22 11.23
N ILE A 251 16.05 4.22 10.43
CA ILE A 251 15.94 3.53 9.13
C ILE A 251 15.85 4.54 7.98
N LEU A 252 15.04 5.60 8.15
CA LEU A 252 14.69 6.52 7.07
C LEU A 252 15.56 7.79 7.03
N GLY A 253 16.39 7.99 8.06
CA GLY A 253 17.24 9.17 8.21
C GLY A 253 16.77 10.11 9.31
N ASN A 254 17.64 11.06 9.64
CA ASN A 254 17.49 11.95 10.80
C ASN A 254 16.88 13.32 10.44
N THR A 255 16.56 13.57 9.17
CA THR A 255 15.93 14.83 8.73
C THR A 255 14.63 14.57 7.96
N LEU A 256 13.74 15.56 7.89
CA LEU A 256 12.49 15.41 7.12
C LEU A 256 12.77 15.25 5.63
N GLY A 257 13.81 15.89 5.11
CA GLY A 257 14.25 15.74 3.73
C GLY A 257 14.71 14.30 3.41
N GLN A 258 15.44 13.65 4.31
CA GLN A 258 15.81 12.23 4.14
C GLN A 258 14.59 11.32 4.14
N ILE A 259 13.67 11.52 5.10
CA ILE A 259 12.41 10.77 5.19
C ILE A 259 11.55 10.98 3.94
N ALA A 260 11.48 12.22 3.44
CA ALA A 260 10.77 12.57 2.21
C ALA A 260 11.41 11.91 0.99
N GLY A 261 12.75 11.86 0.91
CA GLY A 261 13.48 11.21 -0.18
C GLY A 261 13.30 9.70 -0.23
N GLU A 262 13.17 9.05 0.93
CA GLU A 262 12.81 7.63 1.01
C GLU A 262 11.37 7.37 0.52
N LYS A 263 10.42 8.21 0.94
CA LYS A 263 9.01 8.08 0.58
C LYS A 263 8.75 8.44 -0.88
N ALA A 264 9.42 9.46 -1.41
CA ALA A 264 9.39 9.82 -2.84
C ALA A 264 9.97 8.73 -3.74
N GLY A 265 10.63 7.71 -3.19
CA GLY A 265 11.09 6.54 -3.93
C GLY A 265 9.98 5.72 -4.60
N ILE A 266 8.71 5.97 -4.26
CA ILE A 266 7.57 5.39 -4.99
C ILE A 266 7.22 6.14 -6.28
N PHE A 267 7.76 7.35 -6.50
CA PHE A 267 7.50 8.10 -7.72
C PHE A 267 8.09 7.37 -8.92
N LYS A 268 7.36 7.38 -10.04
CA LYS A 268 7.75 6.73 -11.29
C LYS A 268 7.68 7.72 -12.43
N GLU A 269 8.52 7.52 -13.43
CA GLU A 269 8.60 8.42 -14.59
C GLU A 269 7.25 8.48 -15.32
N GLY A 270 6.82 9.70 -15.66
CA GLY A 270 5.56 9.94 -16.36
C GLY A 270 4.28 9.68 -15.54
N ILE A 271 4.40 9.19 -14.29
CA ILE A 271 3.24 8.93 -13.42
C ILE A 271 2.93 10.16 -12.54
N PRO A 272 1.66 10.56 -12.40
CA PRO A 272 1.29 11.66 -11.53
C PRO A 272 1.53 11.32 -10.05
N ALA A 273 1.98 12.30 -9.28
CA ALA A 273 2.18 12.21 -7.84
C ALA A 273 1.43 13.33 -7.12
N PHE A 274 0.69 12.98 -6.06
CA PHE A 274 -0.05 13.93 -5.24
C PHE A 274 0.45 13.90 -3.80
N THR A 275 0.45 15.07 -3.14
CA THR A 275 0.78 15.19 -1.72
C THR A 275 -0.14 16.21 -1.06
N VAL A 276 -0.35 16.04 0.24
CA VAL A 276 -0.89 17.11 1.10
C VAL A 276 0.18 18.20 1.31
N PRO A 277 -0.17 19.40 1.82
CA PRO A 277 0.83 20.36 2.27
C PRO A 277 1.83 19.72 3.24
N GLN A 278 3.12 19.99 3.03
CA GLN A 278 4.22 19.43 3.83
C GLN A 278 5.07 20.57 4.43
N PRO A 279 5.87 20.29 5.47
CA PRO A 279 6.96 21.17 5.87
C PRO A 279 7.89 21.45 4.68
N GLU A 280 8.43 22.67 4.62
CA GLU A 280 9.21 23.17 3.47
C GLU A 280 10.37 22.24 3.08
N GLU A 281 11.13 21.75 4.08
CA GLU A 281 12.23 20.80 3.87
C GLU A 281 11.78 19.54 3.11
N ALA A 282 10.65 18.97 3.52
CA ALA A 282 10.09 17.77 2.89
C ALA A 282 9.50 18.08 1.51
N MET A 283 8.76 19.18 1.39
CA MET A 283 8.13 19.59 0.13
C MET A 283 9.16 19.83 -0.97
N CYS A 284 10.28 20.48 -0.63
CA CYS A 284 11.38 20.72 -1.54
C CYS A 284 11.95 19.40 -2.09
N VAL A 285 12.14 18.39 -1.24
CA VAL A 285 12.61 17.07 -1.68
C VAL A 285 11.58 16.34 -2.54
N LEU A 286 10.29 16.39 -2.18
CA LEU A 286 9.23 15.80 -3.01
C LEU A 286 9.20 16.44 -4.40
N GLN A 287 9.29 17.77 -4.48
CA GLN A 287 9.36 18.52 -5.74
C GLN A 287 10.58 18.14 -6.56
N GLN A 288 11.77 18.12 -5.96
CA GLN A 288 12.99 17.73 -6.66
C GLN A 288 12.92 16.30 -7.22
N ASN A 289 12.34 15.35 -6.48
CA ASN A 289 12.17 13.97 -6.98
C ASN A 289 11.09 13.89 -8.05
N GLY A 290 9.97 14.62 -7.88
CA GLY A 290 8.90 14.70 -8.87
C GLY A 290 9.38 15.28 -10.19
N SER A 291 10.06 16.43 -10.18
CA SER A 291 10.54 17.13 -11.38
C SER A 291 11.60 16.35 -12.17
N LYS A 292 12.40 15.51 -11.49
CA LYS A 292 13.36 14.61 -12.16
C LYS A 292 12.66 13.53 -12.99
N LEU A 293 11.45 13.14 -12.59
CA LEU A 293 10.70 12.03 -13.17
C LEU A 293 9.53 12.50 -14.04
N ASN A 294 9.07 13.73 -13.89
CA ASN A 294 7.91 14.24 -14.60
C ASN A 294 7.90 15.77 -14.63
N LYS A 295 7.82 16.39 -15.82
CA LYS A 295 7.66 17.85 -15.95
C LYS A 295 6.26 18.37 -15.55
N ASN A 296 5.33 17.44 -15.29
CA ASN A 296 3.94 17.74 -14.89
C ASN A 296 3.68 17.49 -13.39
N CYS A 297 4.73 17.29 -12.58
CA CYS A 297 4.59 17.09 -11.13
C CYS A 297 4.61 18.43 -10.38
N LEU A 298 3.56 18.62 -9.57
CA LEU A 298 3.37 19.63 -8.49
C LEU A 298 2.99 21.04 -8.94
#